data_AF-A0A9Q1H5I1-F1
#
_entry.id   AF-A0A9Q1H5I1-F1
#
_cell.length_a   1.000
_cell.length_b   1.000
_cell.length_c   1.000
_cell.angle_alpha   90.00
_cell.angle_beta   90.00
_cell.angle_gamma   90.00
#
_symmetry.space_group_name_H-M   'P 1'
#
loop_
_entity.id
_entity.type
_entity.pdbx_description
1 polymer ?
#
loop_
_entity_poly.entity_id
_entity_poly.type
_entity_poly.pdbx_seq_one_letter_code
_entity_poly.pdbx_strand_id
1 'polypeptide(L)'
;MTVRPTEDKTARSIQEFVTFRDSGNKTVRDLAQVIGLLVSLLPGILYGKLHYRNLQFYKIDSRGNFNSSVTLSCYSVEDLNWWMSNLPAAYMPISQSEPNMCISTDASSIGWGAYCATTGPKVGGGWSPSDSSLHINVLELLAILMGLTSLCSHLENKHIKIMCDNSTAVSYINAMGGTHSVKCNI
;
A
#
# COMPACT_ATOMS: atom_id res chain seq x y z
N MET A 1 4.17 -19.24 11.38
CA MET A 1 4.21 -20.00 10.10
C MET A 1 4.10 -19.00 8.96
N THR A 2 4.86 -19.16 7.88
CA THR A 2 4.90 -18.23 6.72
C THR A 2 4.68 -18.96 5.41
N VAL A 3 4.11 -18.29 4.41
CA VAL A 3 4.04 -18.73 3.01
C VAL A 3 5.10 -17.99 2.21
N ARG A 4 5.68 -18.65 1.20
CA ARG A 4 6.64 -18.06 0.24
C ARG A 4 6.31 -18.52 -1.18
N PRO A 5 6.57 -17.70 -2.21
CA PRO A 5 6.58 -18.17 -3.59
C PRO A 5 7.66 -19.24 -3.78
N THR A 6 7.47 -20.16 -4.74
CA THR A 6 8.53 -21.11 -5.09
C THR A 6 9.71 -20.40 -5.75
N GLU A 7 10.91 -20.97 -5.65
CA GLU A 7 12.12 -20.43 -6.28
C GLU A 7 11.93 -20.29 -7.81
N ASP A 8 11.37 -21.31 -8.46
CA ASP A 8 11.07 -21.29 -9.89
C ASP A 8 10.13 -20.14 -10.28
N LYS A 9 9.05 -19.95 -9.50
CA LYS A 9 8.08 -18.88 -9.75
C LYS A 9 8.72 -17.50 -9.54
N THR A 10 9.59 -17.38 -8.55
CA THR A 10 10.34 -16.17 -8.25
C THR A 10 11.28 -15.81 -9.40
N ALA A 11 12.14 -16.74 -9.81
CA ALA A 11 13.09 -16.55 -10.90
C ALA A 11 12.39 -16.18 -12.22
N ARG A 12 11.32 -16.91 -12.57
CA ARG A 12 10.52 -16.62 -13.76
C ARG A 12 9.91 -15.23 -13.71
N SER A 13 9.30 -14.85 -12.58
CA SER A 13 8.63 -13.55 -12.47
C SER A 13 9.63 -12.39 -12.57
N ILE A 14 10.80 -12.51 -11.95
CA ILE A 14 11.87 -11.51 -12.06
C ILE A 14 12.31 -11.35 -13.51
N GLN A 15 12.52 -12.45 -14.24
CA GLN A 15 12.91 -12.39 -15.65
C GLN A 15 11.87 -11.66 -16.51
N GLU A 16 10.58 -11.92 -16.28
CA GLU A 16 9.48 -11.24 -16.98
C GLU A 16 9.43 -9.75 -16.64
N PHE A 17 9.68 -9.36 -15.38
CA PHE A 17 9.71 -7.95 -14.97
C PHE A 17 10.87 -7.19 -15.61
N VAL A 18 12.07 -7.79 -15.65
CA VAL A 18 13.25 -7.22 -16.34
C VAL A 18 12.94 -7.04 -17.83
N THR A 19 12.45 -8.09 -18.48
CA THR A 19 12.14 -8.08 -19.91
C THR A 19 11.10 -7.02 -20.26
N PHE A 20 10.03 -6.91 -19.47
CA PHE A 20 9.02 -5.89 -19.65
C PHE A 20 9.59 -4.48 -19.44
N ARG A 21 10.32 -4.23 -18.35
CA ARG A 21 10.90 -2.92 -18.02
C ARG A 21 11.85 -2.45 -19.11
N ASP A 22 12.72 -3.33 -19.61
CA ASP A 22 13.80 -2.98 -20.52
C ASP A 22 13.38 -3.02 -22.00
N SER A 23 12.18 -3.55 -22.32
CA SER A 23 11.63 -3.53 -23.67
C SER A 23 11.45 -2.11 -24.19
N GLY A 24 11.94 -1.82 -25.40
CA GLY A 24 11.76 -0.51 -26.05
C GLY A 24 10.31 -0.21 -26.43
N ASN A 25 9.51 -1.24 -26.71
CA ASN A 25 8.09 -1.12 -27.04
C ASN A 25 7.27 -1.99 -26.07
N LYS A 26 6.50 -1.34 -25.20
CA LYS A 26 5.62 -1.99 -24.24
C LYS A 26 4.16 -1.79 -24.66
N THR A 27 3.34 -2.81 -24.52
CA THR A 27 1.89 -2.72 -24.75
C THR A 27 1.11 -2.92 -23.46
N VAL A 28 -0.18 -2.55 -23.50
CA VAL A 28 -1.12 -2.83 -22.40
C VAL A 28 -1.25 -4.34 -22.16
N ARG A 29 -1.12 -5.17 -23.20
CA ARG A 29 -1.11 -6.63 -23.08
C ARG A 29 0.07 -7.12 -22.24
N ASP A 30 1.27 -6.60 -22.50
CA ASP A 30 2.47 -6.97 -21.74
C ASP A 30 2.34 -6.54 -20.28
N LEU A 31 1.85 -5.32 -20.04
CA LEU A 31 1.53 -4.85 -18.69
C LEU A 31 0.52 -5.76 -18.00
N ALA A 32 -0.53 -6.21 -18.70
CA ALA A 32 -1.54 -7.10 -18.13
C ALA A 32 -0.97 -8.46 -17.73
N GLN A 33 0.01 -8.99 -18.47
CA GLN A 33 0.73 -10.22 -18.11
C GLN A 33 1.55 -10.01 -16.83
N VAL A 34 2.32 -8.92 -16.75
CA VAL A 34 3.08 -8.54 -15.55
C VAL A 34 2.15 -8.39 -14.34
N ILE A 35 1.04 -7.68 -14.49
CA ILE A 35 0.01 -7.53 -13.45
C ILE A 35 -0.53 -8.90 -13.00
N GLY A 36 -0.78 -9.82 -13.93
CA GLY A 36 -1.23 -11.17 -13.61
C GLY A 36 -0.23 -11.94 -12.74
N LEU A 37 1.07 -11.82 -13.06
CA LEU A 37 2.15 -12.41 -12.25
C LEU A 37 2.19 -11.79 -10.85
N LEU A 38 2.18 -10.46 -10.75
CA LEU A 38 2.16 -9.74 -9.47
C LEU A 38 0.99 -10.19 -8.58
N VAL A 39 -0.22 -10.22 -9.13
CA VAL A 39 -1.43 -10.66 -8.41
C VAL A 39 -1.27 -12.09 -7.89
N SER A 40 -0.68 -12.98 -8.70
CA SER A 40 -0.43 -14.37 -8.30
C SER A 40 0.62 -14.52 -7.20
N LEU A 41 1.46 -13.50 -6.97
CA LEU A 41 2.53 -13.49 -5.95
C LEU A 41 2.07 -12.85 -4.64
N LEU A 42 1.02 -12.02 -4.65
CA LEU A 42 0.48 -11.34 -3.46
C LEU A 42 0.27 -12.25 -2.24
N PRO A 43 -0.17 -13.52 -2.36
CA PRO A 43 -0.31 -14.39 -1.18
C PRO A 43 1.01 -14.74 -0.47
N GLY A 44 2.17 -14.57 -1.14
CA GLY A 44 3.48 -14.98 -0.66
C GLY A 44 4.43 -13.84 -0.31
N ILE A 45 4.01 -12.58 -0.45
CA ILE A 45 4.89 -11.42 -0.24
C ILE A 45 4.21 -10.32 0.58
N LEU A 46 4.82 -10.02 1.72
CA LEU A 46 4.45 -8.89 2.55
C LEU A 46 4.68 -7.58 1.77
N TYR A 47 3.72 -6.66 1.85
CA TYR A 47 3.74 -5.34 1.16
C TYR A 47 3.60 -5.33 -0.37
N GLY A 48 3.41 -6.48 -1.03
CA GLY A 48 3.25 -6.50 -2.49
C GLY A 48 2.08 -5.63 -3.00
N LYS A 49 1.01 -5.48 -2.21
CA LYS A 49 -0.14 -4.62 -2.58
C LYS A 49 0.22 -3.13 -2.63
N LEU A 50 1.21 -2.69 -1.86
CA LEU A 50 1.69 -1.30 -1.86
C LEU A 50 2.35 -0.97 -3.21
N HIS A 51 3.22 -1.86 -3.68
CA HIS A 51 3.98 -1.72 -4.93
C HIS A 51 3.23 -2.22 -6.17
N TYR A 52 1.91 -2.17 -6.14
CA TYR A 52 1.03 -2.64 -7.21
C TYR A 52 0.19 -1.51 -7.81
N ARG A 53 -0.04 -0.43 -7.04
CA ARG A 53 -1.04 0.59 -7.36
C ARG A 53 -0.69 1.41 -8.61
N ASN A 54 0.57 1.81 -8.76
CA ASN A 54 0.98 2.62 -9.91
C ASN A 54 0.83 1.84 -11.22
N LEU A 55 1.12 0.54 -11.22
CA LEU A 55 0.93 -0.34 -12.37
C LEU A 55 -0.56 -0.58 -12.68
N GLN A 56 -1.40 -0.64 -11.65
CA GLN A 56 -2.84 -0.86 -11.81
C GLN A 56 -3.56 0.29 -12.53
N PHE A 57 -3.16 1.54 -12.30
CA PHE A 57 -3.80 2.71 -12.93
C PHE A 57 -3.72 2.69 -14.46
N TYR A 58 -2.60 2.23 -15.03
CA TYR A 58 -2.44 2.12 -16.48
C TYR A 58 -3.39 1.11 -17.11
N LYS A 59 -3.71 0.01 -16.41
CA LYS A 59 -4.71 -0.95 -16.89
C LYS A 59 -6.09 -0.30 -16.97
N ILE A 60 -6.46 0.50 -15.98
CA ILE A 60 -7.75 1.20 -15.92
C ILE A 60 -7.86 2.21 -17.08
N ASP A 61 -6.78 2.94 -17.35
CA ASP A 61 -6.75 3.99 -18.36
C ASP A 61 -6.78 3.46 -19.81
N SER A 62 -6.35 2.21 -20.02
CA SER A 62 -6.29 1.59 -21.36
C SER A 62 -7.64 1.41 -22.08
N ARG A 63 -8.77 1.53 -21.35
CA ARG A 63 -10.16 1.35 -21.86
C ARG A 63 -10.36 0.10 -22.75
N GLY A 64 -9.57 -0.95 -22.54
CA GLY A 64 -9.66 -2.22 -23.27
C GLY A 64 -8.82 -2.33 -24.55
N ASN A 65 -8.05 -1.30 -24.95
CA ASN A 65 -7.14 -1.42 -26.09
C ASN A 65 -5.80 -2.05 -25.68
N PHE A 66 -5.74 -3.38 -25.71
CA PHE A 66 -4.55 -4.15 -25.31
C PHE A 66 -3.31 -3.94 -26.19
N ASN A 67 -3.48 -3.44 -27.41
CA ASN A 67 -2.38 -3.23 -28.35
C ASN A 67 -1.83 -1.80 -28.29
N SER A 68 -2.42 -0.93 -27.47
CA SER A 68 -1.90 0.42 -27.25
C SER A 68 -0.56 0.39 -26.52
N SER A 69 0.30 1.36 -26.84
CA SER A 69 1.61 1.51 -26.22
C SER A 69 1.49 2.01 -24.78
N VAL A 70 2.35 1.52 -23.90
CA VAL A 70 2.44 1.92 -22.49
C VAL A 70 3.78 2.60 -22.23
N THR A 71 3.74 3.79 -21.63
CA THR A 71 4.92 4.46 -21.07
C THR A 71 4.83 4.39 -19.55
N LEU A 72 5.79 3.73 -18.91
CA LEU A 72 5.86 3.62 -17.46
C LEU A 72 6.30 4.95 -16.85
N SER A 73 5.60 5.39 -15.80
CA SER A 73 6.09 6.47 -14.93
C SER A 73 7.31 6.01 -14.12
N CYS A 74 8.06 6.97 -13.56
CA CYS A 74 9.12 6.66 -12.60
C CYS A 74 8.61 5.80 -11.44
N TYR A 75 7.43 6.10 -10.89
CA TYR A 75 6.82 5.33 -9.80
C TYR A 75 6.49 3.89 -10.19
N SER A 76 6.03 3.64 -11.42
CA SER A 76 5.80 2.29 -11.92
C SER A 76 7.10 1.50 -12.09
N VAL A 77 8.18 2.17 -12.48
CA VAL A 77 9.52 1.56 -12.58
C VAL A 77 10.06 1.25 -11.18
N GLU A 78 9.88 2.15 -10.22
CA GLU A 78 10.23 1.94 -8.81
C GLU A 78 9.48 0.75 -8.22
N ASP A 79 8.18 0.62 -8.47
CA ASP A 79 7.39 -0.54 -8.06
C ASP A 79 7.98 -1.86 -8.61
N LEU A 80 8.26 -1.92 -9.93
CA LEU A 80 8.88 -3.11 -10.53
C LEU A 80 10.24 -3.43 -9.91
N ASN A 81 11.07 -2.41 -9.68
CA ASN A 81 12.38 -2.57 -9.06
C ASN A 81 12.27 -3.06 -7.61
N TRP A 82 11.28 -2.58 -6.85
CA TRP A 82 10.99 -3.08 -5.52
C TRP A 82 10.63 -4.56 -5.57
N TRP A 83 9.75 -4.96 -6.48
CA TRP A 83 9.37 -6.36 -6.67
C TRP A 83 10.58 -7.23 -6.97
N MET A 84 11.42 -6.85 -7.93
CA MET A 84 12.61 -7.62 -8.29
C MET A 84 13.61 -7.76 -7.13
N SER A 85 13.74 -6.72 -6.30
CA SER A 85 14.67 -6.71 -5.16
C SER A 85 14.16 -7.52 -3.96
N ASN A 86 12.84 -7.56 -3.76
CA ASN A 86 12.23 -8.19 -2.57
C ASN A 86 11.73 -9.61 -2.81
N LEU A 87 11.43 -9.99 -4.05
CA LEU A 87 10.90 -11.32 -4.35
C LEU A 87 11.78 -12.50 -3.89
N PRO A 88 13.13 -12.44 -4.01
CA PRO A 88 14.01 -13.52 -3.53
C PRO A 88 13.89 -13.80 -2.02
N ALA A 89 13.59 -12.78 -1.23
CA ALA A 89 13.42 -12.89 0.22
C ALA A 89 11.94 -12.85 0.64
N ALA A 90 11.01 -12.97 -0.30
CA ALA A 90 9.59 -12.77 -0.03
C ALA A 90 9.05 -13.80 0.97
N TYR A 91 8.22 -13.30 1.87
CA TYR A 91 7.44 -14.10 2.79
C TYR A 91 6.13 -13.41 3.14
N MET A 92 5.14 -14.19 3.55
CA MET A 92 3.88 -13.71 4.11
C MET A 92 3.55 -14.49 5.39
N PRO A 93 3.43 -13.84 6.56
CA PRO A 93 2.94 -14.51 7.77
C PRO A 93 1.51 -15.03 7.59
N ILE A 94 1.25 -16.29 7.95
CA ILE A 94 -0.10 -16.90 7.90
C ILE A 94 -0.99 -16.32 9.00
N SER A 95 -0.40 -16.08 10.17
CA SER A 95 -1.05 -15.42 11.29
C SER A 95 -0.18 -14.26 11.75
N GLN A 96 -0.83 -13.16 12.12
CA GLN A 96 -0.18 -12.07 12.81
C GLN A 96 -0.06 -12.41 14.30
N SER A 97 1.05 -12.00 14.92
CA SER A 97 1.19 -12.06 16.37
C SER A 97 0.23 -11.06 17.03
N GLU A 98 -0.02 -11.22 18.32
CA GLU A 98 -0.70 -10.19 19.11
C GLU A 98 -0.05 -8.82 18.90
N PRO A 99 -0.84 -7.74 18.83
CA PRO A 99 -0.31 -6.40 18.62
C PRO A 99 0.51 -5.97 19.83
N ASN A 100 1.66 -5.37 19.58
CA ASN A 100 2.49 -4.75 20.62
C ASN A 100 1.83 -3.49 21.18
N MET A 101 1.04 -2.79 20.37
CA MET A 101 0.25 -1.64 20.79
C MET A 101 -1.07 -1.54 20.06
N CYS A 102 -2.04 -0.91 20.71
CA CYS A 102 -3.31 -0.53 20.14
C CYS A 102 -3.45 0.99 20.17
N ILE A 103 -3.72 1.59 19.01
CA ILE A 103 -3.94 3.04 18.86
C ILE A 103 -5.34 3.26 18.33
N SER A 104 -6.12 4.06 19.03
CA SER A 104 -7.40 4.55 18.54
C SER A 104 -7.23 5.95 17.98
N THR A 105 -7.79 6.18 16.80
CA THR A 105 -7.77 7.49 16.13
C THR A 105 -9.20 7.92 15.84
N ASP A 106 -9.41 9.23 15.83
CA ASP A 106 -10.68 9.84 15.46
C ASP A 106 -10.41 11.15 14.72
N ALA A 107 -11.25 11.46 13.73
CA ALA A 107 -11.18 12.66 12.93
C ALA A 107 -12.54 13.34 12.84
N SER A 108 -12.52 14.66 12.88
CA SER A 108 -13.69 15.51 12.68
C SER A 108 -13.41 16.55 11.60
N SER A 109 -14.38 17.40 11.30
CA SER A 109 -14.16 18.56 10.41
C SER A 109 -13.25 19.64 11.02
N ILE A 110 -13.02 19.62 12.34
CA ILE A 110 -12.29 20.68 13.06
C ILE A 110 -10.89 20.23 13.45
N GLY A 111 -10.71 18.96 13.80
CA GLY A 111 -9.43 18.42 14.22
C GLY A 111 -9.41 16.90 14.32
N TRP A 112 -8.34 16.39 14.92
CA TRP A 112 -8.08 14.97 15.11
C TRP A 112 -7.58 14.64 16.50
N GLY A 113 -7.67 13.36 16.84
CA GLY A 113 -7.06 12.80 18.03
C GLY A 113 -6.53 11.38 17.81
N ALA A 114 -5.53 11.03 18.60
CA ALA A 114 -5.02 9.67 18.71
C ALA A 114 -4.75 9.33 20.18
N TYR A 115 -5.06 8.11 20.58
CA TYR A 115 -4.88 7.59 21.92
C TYR A 115 -4.24 6.20 21.86
N CYS A 116 -3.13 6.01 22.58
CA CYS A 116 -2.56 4.68 22.73
C CYS A 116 -3.23 3.97 23.90
N ALA A 117 -4.08 2.98 23.62
CA ALA A 117 -4.76 2.20 24.65
C ALA A 117 -3.79 1.31 25.47
N THR A 118 -2.60 1.04 24.94
CA THR A 118 -1.60 0.20 25.61
C THR A 118 -0.73 0.99 26.59
N THR A 119 -0.31 2.20 26.23
CA THR A 119 0.61 3.00 27.06
C THR A 119 -0.08 4.18 27.76
N GLY A 120 -1.22 4.66 27.26
CA GLY A 120 -2.00 5.76 27.84
C GLY A 120 -1.82 7.18 27.25
N PRO A 121 -0.73 7.55 26.55
CA PRO A 121 -0.63 8.86 25.91
C PRO A 121 -1.74 9.15 24.92
N LYS A 122 -2.12 10.43 24.87
CA LYS A 122 -3.05 11.00 23.89
C LYS A 122 -2.41 12.21 23.21
N VAL A 123 -2.75 12.40 21.96
CA VAL A 123 -2.32 13.55 21.15
C VAL A 123 -3.50 13.98 20.29
N GLY A 124 -3.55 15.25 19.92
CA GLY A 124 -4.54 15.76 19.00
C GLY A 124 -4.34 17.24 18.75
N GLY A 125 -5.10 17.79 17.81
CA GLY A 125 -5.01 19.19 17.44
C GLY A 125 -6.05 19.58 16.40
N GLY A 126 -6.15 20.88 16.16
CA GLY A 126 -6.94 21.41 15.05
C GLY A 126 -6.27 21.12 13.70
N TRP A 127 -7.07 21.01 12.65
CA TRP A 127 -6.56 20.91 11.30
C TRP A 127 -5.92 22.22 10.83
N SER A 128 -4.95 22.10 9.93
CA SER A 128 -4.55 23.26 9.13
C SER A 128 -5.72 23.69 8.23
N PRO A 129 -5.77 24.95 7.77
CA PRO A 129 -6.81 25.40 6.84
C PRO A 129 -6.89 24.53 5.58
N SER A 130 -5.74 24.08 5.06
CA SER A 130 -5.68 23.15 3.93
C SER A 130 -6.28 21.78 4.25
N ASP A 131 -5.94 21.20 5.40
CA ASP A 131 -6.41 19.87 5.76
C ASP A 131 -7.90 19.86 6.08
N SER A 132 -8.41 20.91 6.75
CA SER A 132 -9.83 21.04 7.11
C SER A 132 -10.79 21.00 5.91
N SER A 133 -10.27 21.27 4.70
CA SER A 133 -11.02 21.22 3.44
C SER A 133 -11.09 19.82 2.80
N LEU A 134 -10.35 18.85 3.34
CA LEU A 134 -10.31 17.49 2.83
C LEU A 134 -11.57 16.71 3.20
N HIS A 135 -11.89 15.70 2.38
CA HIS A 135 -13.00 14.80 2.66
C HIS A 135 -12.72 13.99 3.94
N ILE A 136 -13.76 13.67 4.73
CA ILE A 136 -13.62 12.97 6.02
C ILE A 136 -12.77 11.69 5.93
N ASN A 137 -12.97 10.86 4.91
CA ASN A 137 -12.14 9.66 4.68
C ASN A 137 -10.63 9.93 4.56
N VAL A 138 -10.23 11.10 4.04
CA VAL A 138 -8.82 11.52 3.97
C VAL A 138 -8.36 12.02 5.33
N LEU A 139 -9.19 12.79 6.03
CA LEU A 139 -8.91 13.27 7.39
C LEU A 139 -8.71 12.12 8.38
N GLU A 140 -9.48 11.04 8.25
CA GLU A 140 -9.34 9.81 9.05
C GLU A 140 -7.98 9.14 8.86
N LEU A 141 -7.59 8.96 7.60
CA LEU A 141 -6.27 8.41 7.27
C LEU A 141 -5.16 9.36 7.78
N LEU A 142 -5.34 10.67 7.64
CA LEU A 142 -4.37 11.66 8.11
C LEU A 142 -4.25 11.63 9.64
N ALA A 143 -5.36 11.50 10.37
CA ALA A 143 -5.36 11.33 11.82
C ALA A 143 -4.60 10.06 12.24
N ILE A 144 -4.74 8.97 11.48
CA ILE A 144 -3.96 7.74 11.68
C ILE A 144 -2.47 7.99 11.50
N LEU A 145 -2.06 8.64 10.39
CA LEU A 145 -0.67 8.96 10.11
C LEU A 145 -0.07 9.88 11.18
N MET A 146 -0.78 10.93 11.57
CA MET A 146 -0.35 11.86 12.61
C MET A 146 -0.28 11.21 13.99
N GLY A 147 -1.23 10.33 14.31
CA GLY A 147 -1.21 9.52 15.53
C GLY A 147 0.01 8.60 15.60
N LEU A 148 0.29 7.87 14.52
CA LEU A 148 1.46 6.99 14.44
C LEU A 148 2.78 7.77 14.53
N THR A 149 2.92 8.88 13.80
CA THR A 149 4.14 9.70 13.84
C THR A 149 4.36 10.33 15.22
N SER A 150 3.29 10.73 15.91
CA SER A 150 3.41 11.35 17.23
C SER A 150 3.66 10.33 18.34
N LEU A 151 2.99 9.18 18.31
CA LEU A 151 3.03 8.20 19.39
C LEU A 151 4.05 7.08 19.18
N CYS A 152 4.50 6.86 17.94
CA CYS A 152 5.23 5.65 17.55
C CYS A 152 6.48 5.92 16.72
N SER A 153 6.90 7.17 16.54
CA SER A 153 8.11 7.52 15.77
C SER A 153 9.41 6.89 16.29
N HIS A 154 9.45 6.50 17.56
CA HIS A 154 10.61 5.85 18.19
C HIS A 154 10.55 4.31 18.12
N LEU A 155 9.52 3.74 17.48
CA LEU A 155 9.31 2.30 17.44
C LEU A 155 9.72 1.70 16.10
N GLU A 156 10.42 0.58 16.19
CA GLU A 156 10.83 -0.21 15.04
C GLU A 156 10.39 -1.66 15.21
N ASN A 157 10.04 -2.31 14.10
CA ASN A 157 9.67 -3.73 14.06
C ASN A 157 8.56 -4.11 15.06
N LYS A 158 7.53 -3.26 15.20
CA LYS A 158 6.36 -3.50 16.07
C LYS A 158 5.10 -3.72 15.25
N HIS A 159 4.26 -4.64 15.73
CA HIS A 159 2.90 -4.80 15.24
C HIS A 159 1.98 -3.83 15.99
N ILE A 160 1.43 -2.86 15.28
CA ILE A 160 0.51 -1.86 15.84
C ILE A 160 -0.88 -2.11 15.27
N LYS A 161 -1.86 -2.29 16.16
CA LYS A 161 -3.27 -2.34 15.81
C LYS A 161 -3.84 -0.94 15.83
N ILE A 162 -4.50 -0.55 14.74
CA ILE A 162 -5.18 0.74 14.61
C ILE A 162 -6.68 0.50 14.74
N MET A 163 -7.33 1.27 15.60
CA MET A 163 -8.77 1.30 15.81
C MET A 163 -9.29 2.60 15.20
N CYS A 164 -10.10 2.47 14.15
CA CYS A 164 -10.75 3.56 13.43
C CYS A 164 -12.14 3.08 13.03
N ASP A 165 -13.15 3.93 13.17
CA ASP A 165 -14.55 3.62 12.85
C ASP A 165 -14.89 3.91 11.37
N ASN A 166 -14.05 4.66 10.66
CA ASN A 166 -14.21 4.88 9.23
C ASN A 166 -13.82 3.65 8.41
N SER A 167 -14.85 2.96 7.91
CA SER A 167 -14.70 1.75 7.08
C SER A 167 -13.89 1.96 5.80
N THR A 168 -13.90 3.17 5.23
CA THR A 168 -13.09 3.49 4.04
C THR A 168 -11.61 3.56 4.41
N ALA A 169 -11.26 4.26 5.49
CA ALA A 169 -9.89 4.33 5.98
C ALA A 169 -9.34 2.93 6.31
N VAL A 170 -10.12 2.13 7.05
CA VAL A 170 -9.78 0.73 7.36
C VAL A 170 -9.57 -0.10 6.09
N SER A 171 -10.44 0.05 5.08
CA SER A 171 -10.32 -0.64 3.81
C SER A 171 -9.03 -0.26 3.08
N TYR A 172 -8.70 1.04 3.01
CA TYR A 172 -7.48 1.54 2.37
C TYR A 172 -6.22 1.02 3.06
N ILE A 173 -6.16 1.04 4.39
CA ILE A 173 -5.00 0.52 5.13
C ILE A 173 -4.82 -0.98 4.88
N ASN A 174 -5.88 -1.78 5.03
CA ASN A 174 -5.81 -3.23 4.83
C ASN A 174 -5.53 -3.63 3.37
N ALA A 175 -5.95 -2.79 2.42
CA ALA A 175 -5.66 -2.97 1.01
C ALA A 175 -4.29 -2.38 0.61
N MET A 176 -3.60 -1.64 1.48
CA MET A 176 -2.39 -0.86 1.15
C MET A 176 -2.65 0.09 -0.02
N GLY A 177 -3.65 0.96 0.15
CA GLY A 177 -4.14 1.91 -0.85
C GLY A 177 -5.28 1.38 -1.72
N GLY A 178 -5.74 2.23 -2.64
CA GLY A 178 -6.87 1.95 -3.53
C GLY A 178 -6.88 2.81 -4.78
N THR A 179 -7.74 2.46 -5.74
CA THR A 179 -7.85 3.15 -7.04
C THR A 179 -9.06 4.07 -7.14
N HIS A 180 -9.98 4.04 -6.17
CA HIS A 180 -11.22 4.82 -6.22
C HIS A 180 -11.02 6.29 -5.83
N SER A 181 -10.18 6.55 -4.83
CA SER A 181 -9.87 7.89 -4.32
C SER A 181 -8.37 8.00 -4.13
N VAL A 182 -7.69 8.63 -5.09
CA VAL A 182 -6.24 8.83 -5.04
C VAL A 182 -5.81 9.64 -3.82
N LYS A 183 -6.66 10.57 -3.36
CA LYS A 183 -6.42 11.36 -2.14
C LYS A 183 -6.37 10.53 -0.86
N CYS A 184 -6.87 9.29 -0.88
CA CYS A 184 -6.79 8.36 0.25
C CYS A 184 -5.51 7.49 0.20
N ASN A 185 -4.64 7.64 -0.80
CA ASN A 185 -3.33 6.98 -0.83
C ASN A 185 -2.28 7.90 -0.19
N ILE A 186 -2.44 8.15 1.11
CA ILE A 186 -1.51 8.93 1.92
C ILE A 186 -0.44 8.06 2.57
#